data_AF-A0A9R1QZR8-F1
#
_entry.id   AF-A0A9R1QZR8-F1
#
_cell.length_a   1.000
_cell.length_b   1.000
_cell.length_c   1.000
_cell.angle_alpha   90.00
_cell.angle_beta   90.00
_cell.angle_gamma   90.00
#
_symmetry.space_group_name_H-M   'P 1'
#
loop_
_entity.id
_entity.type
_entity.pdbx_description
1 polymer ?
#
loop_
_entity_poly.entity_id
_entity_poly.type
_entity_poly.pdbx_seq_one_letter_code
_entity_poly.pdbx_strand_id
1 'polypeptide(L)'
;MKQAVVLYPGAGVGHVRPMTELANVFLKHGYDITMVLVEPPFKLADSGTTAIEHIAASNPSISFHFLPSIHAPDFAGSGKHPFLLMLQLLHYYNEQFEAFLRAIDQKSLHSVVLGMFCIDATNICMNIGVPVYTFLAGSASCLSALTQLPALISGRHTGLKELGDTPLDFVGVPPMPASHLIKELLEHPEDEMCKAMMNIWKRNTQTMGVLLNTFESLESRAVQSLRGPLCLPERILPPIYCVGPLVGKGAKDEDKVERNECLKWLDVQPDHSVVFFCLGSKGMHLAEHLKEIAVGLERSGQRFLWSVRTPAEATARRKT
;
A
#
# COMPACT_ATOMS: atom_id res chain seq x y z
N MET A 1 -6.86 31.94 5.58
CA MET A 1 -6.94 30.64 6.30
C MET A 1 -5.96 29.69 5.64
N LYS A 2 -5.21 28.92 6.43
CA LYS A 2 -4.32 27.89 5.88
C LYS A 2 -5.18 26.74 5.37
N GLN A 3 -4.88 26.22 4.19
CA GLN A 3 -5.64 25.15 3.55
C GLN A 3 -5.22 23.79 4.12
N ALA A 4 -6.18 22.91 4.37
CA ALA A 4 -5.97 21.60 4.95
C ALA A 4 -6.11 20.49 3.91
N VAL A 5 -5.21 19.51 3.95
CA VAL A 5 -5.30 18.26 3.18
C VAL A 5 -5.49 17.10 4.14
N VAL A 6 -6.52 16.29 3.90
CA VAL A 6 -6.77 15.06 4.67
C VAL A 6 -6.19 13.87 3.91
N LEU A 7 -5.43 13.04 4.62
CA LEU A 7 -4.81 11.83 4.09
C LEU A 7 -5.45 10.62 4.76
N TYR A 8 -5.96 9.68 3.97
CA TYR A 8 -6.63 8.47 4.46
C TYR A 8 -5.97 7.20 3.88
N PRO A 9 -4.86 6.71 4.46
CA PRO A 9 -4.05 5.63 3.90
C PRO A 9 -4.69 4.25 3.99
N GLY A 10 -5.74 4.08 4.80
CA GLY A 10 -6.28 2.78 5.17
C GLY A 10 -5.42 2.10 6.24
N ALA A 11 -5.20 0.80 6.09
CA ALA A 11 -4.57 -0.02 7.12
C ALA A 11 -3.17 -0.52 6.71
N GLY A 12 -2.20 -0.41 7.63
CA GLY A 12 -0.88 -1.05 7.52
C GLY A 12 0.27 -0.10 7.20
N VAL A 13 1.45 -0.40 7.76
CA VAL A 13 2.66 0.45 7.68
C VAL A 13 3.10 0.72 6.24
N GLY A 14 2.92 -0.24 5.33
CA GLY A 14 3.25 -0.08 3.91
C GLY A 14 2.43 1.00 3.18
N HIS A 15 1.28 1.40 3.73
CA HIS A 15 0.47 2.51 3.21
C HIS A 15 0.72 3.80 3.99
N VAL A 16 0.80 3.70 5.32
CA VAL A 16 0.98 4.87 6.20
C VAL A 16 2.33 5.55 5.95
N ARG A 17 3.44 4.81 5.96
CA ARG A 17 4.79 5.39 5.81
C ARG A 17 4.97 6.23 4.53
N PRO A 18 4.70 5.72 3.31
CA PRO A 18 4.86 6.53 2.10
C PRO A 18 3.87 7.70 2.05
N MET A 19 2.68 7.57 2.65
CA MET A 19 1.74 8.69 2.75
C MET A 19 2.18 9.74 3.78
N THR A 20 2.92 9.37 4.82
CA THR A 20 3.60 10.30 5.73
C THR A 20 4.69 11.09 4.99
N GLU A 21 5.45 10.45 4.10
CA GLU A 21 6.41 11.19 3.27
C GLU A 21 5.71 12.14 2.28
N LEU A 22 4.55 11.76 1.73
CA LEU A 22 3.71 12.66 0.94
C LEU A 22 3.23 13.85 1.79
N ALA A 23 2.80 13.62 3.03
CA ALA A 23 2.40 14.68 3.95
C ALA A 23 3.53 15.71 4.15
N ASN A 24 4.77 15.23 4.33
CA ASN A 24 5.95 16.08 4.48
C ASN A 24 6.24 16.92 3.23
N VAL A 25 5.86 16.46 2.03
CA VAL A 25 5.89 17.29 0.82
C VAL A 25 4.84 18.39 0.91
N PHE A 26 3.59 18.07 1.21
CA PHE A 26 2.51 19.07 1.31
C PHE A 26 2.76 20.12 2.41
N LEU A 27 3.32 19.72 3.55
CA LEU A 27 3.72 20.66 4.63
C LEU A 27 4.69 21.73 4.13
N LYS A 28 5.67 21.36 3.29
CA LYS A 28 6.62 22.32 2.70
C LYS A 28 5.96 23.30 1.73
N HIS A 29 4.82 22.92 1.16
CA HIS A 29 4.00 23.78 0.31
C HIS A 29 2.96 24.60 1.10
N GLY A 30 3.00 24.55 2.44
CA GLY A 30 2.19 25.41 3.30
C GLY A 30 0.78 24.89 3.59
N TYR A 31 0.51 23.62 3.35
CA TYR A 31 -0.75 22.98 3.76
C TYR A 31 -0.70 22.53 5.22
N ASP A 32 -1.85 22.54 5.90
CA ASP A 32 -2.05 21.78 7.13
C ASP A 32 -2.43 20.35 6.79
N ILE A 33 -1.86 19.36 7.49
CA ILE A 33 -2.09 17.97 7.16
C ILE A 33 -2.71 17.24 8.34
N THR A 34 -3.80 16.53 8.05
CA THR A 34 -4.36 15.54 8.97
C THR A 34 -4.33 14.15 8.34
N MET A 35 -3.61 13.23 8.97
CA MET A 35 -3.60 11.81 8.65
C MET A 35 -4.69 11.11 9.45
N VAL A 36 -5.72 10.59 8.78
CA VAL A 36 -6.82 9.86 9.41
C VAL A 36 -6.51 8.37 9.35
N LEU A 37 -6.49 7.71 10.50
CA LEU A 37 -6.09 6.32 10.64
C LEU A 37 -7.24 5.48 11.15
N VAL A 38 -7.39 4.28 10.58
CA VAL A 38 -8.25 3.25 11.14
C VAL A 38 -7.49 2.48 12.20
N GLU A 39 -8.14 2.18 13.32
CA GLU A 39 -7.56 1.28 14.31
C GLU A 39 -7.60 -0.16 13.74
N PRO A 40 -6.46 -0.86 13.61
CA PRO A 40 -6.48 -2.24 13.16
C PRO A 40 -7.16 -3.11 14.23
N PRO A 41 -8.07 -4.02 13.86
CA PRO A 41 -8.73 -4.91 14.82
C PRO A 41 -7.77 -5.97 15.37
N PHE A 42 -6.62 -6.14 14.71
CA PHE A 42 -5.56 -7.00 15.16
C PHE A 42 -4.55 -6.18 15.95
N LYS A 43 -4.44 -6.48 17.25
CA LYS A 43 -3.15 -6.45 17.94
C LYS A 43 -2.28 -7.54 17.30
N LEU A 44 -1.84 -7.31 16.06
CA LEU A 44 -0.98 -8.22 15.32
C LEU A 44 0.41 -8.11 15.96
N ALA A 45 0.63 -8.87 17.04
CA ALA A 45 1.89 -9.01 17.78
C ALA A 45 2.80 -7.78 17.66
N ASP A 46 2.51 -6.76 18.47
CA ASP A 46 3.39 -5.65 18.91
C ASP A 46 4.21 -4.85 17.87
N SER A 47 4.06 -5.06 16.55
CA SER A 47 4.93 -4.43 15.55
C SER A 47 4.23 -3.48 14.57
N GLY A 48 2.91 -3.61 14.35
CA GLY A 48 2.16 -2.76 13.43
C GLY A 48 1.70 -1.44 14.07
N THR A 49 0.99 -1.54 15.20
CA THR A 49 0.47 -0.39 15.96
C THR A 49 1.61 0.47 16.50
N THR A 50 2.62 -0.15 17.10
CA THR A 50 3.83 0.53 17.59
C THR A 50 4.59 1.26 16.48
N ALA A 51 4.64 0.69 15.27
CA ALA A 51 5.28 1.36 14.13
C ALA A 51 4.50 2.59 13.67
N ILE A 52 3.17 2.55 13.67
CA ILE A 52 2.33 3.71 13.32
C ILE A 52 2.43 4.79 14.40
N GLU A 53 2.39 4.42 15.67
CA GLU A 53 2.59 5.33 16.80
C GLU A 53 3.97 5.99 16.73
N HIS A 54 5.02 5.22 16.41
CA HIS A 54 6.36 5.75 16.22
C HIS A 54 6.45 6.70 15.02
N ILE A 55 5.78 6.38 13.90
CA ILE A 55 5.65 7.30 12.76
C ILE A 55 4.97 8.59 13.20
N ALA A 56 3.88 8.52 13.98
CA ALA A 56 3.17 9.69 14.46
C ALA A 56 4.05 10.56 15.38
N ALA A 57 4.72 9.93 16.36
CA ALA A 57 5.63 10.61 17.29
C ALA A 57 6.81 11.29 16.58
N SER A 58 7.31 10.69 15.49
CA SER A 58 8.43 11.22 14.70
C SER A 58 8.02 12.33 13.73
N ASN A 59 6.73 12.61 13.58
CA ASN A 59 6.21 13.61 12.63
C ASN A 59 5.24 14.60 13.31
N PRO A 60 5.71 15.41 14.29
CA PRO A 60 4.85 16.28 15.09
C PRO A 60 4.14 17.40 14.31
N SER A 61 4.59 17.68 13.08
CA SER A 61 3.94 18.67 12.19
C SER A 61 2.71 18.12 11.45
N ILE A 62 2.42 16.82 11.57
CA ILE A 62 1.23 16.18 11.01
C ILE A 62 0.26 15.89 12.15
N SER A 63 -1.01 16.27 11.98
CA SER A 63 -2.06 15.86 12.90
C SER A 63 -2.44 14.41 12.60
N PHE A 64 -2.34 13.51 13.58
CA PHE A 64 -2.80 12.13 13.44
C PHE A 64 -4.12 11.94 14.17
N HIS A 65 -5.15 11.54 13.44
CA HIS A 65 -6.49 11.30 13.97
C HIS A 65 -6.87 9.83 13.82
N PHE A 66 -7.01 9.13 14.94
CA PHE A 66 -7.49 7.76 14.95
C PHE A 66 -9.01 7.75 15.03
N LEU A 67 -9.66 7.11 14.05
CA LEU A 67 -11.10 6.93 14.06
C LEU A 67 -11.50 6.00 15.22
N PRO A 68 -12.67 6.23 15.85
CA PRO A 68 -13.16 5.37 16.93
C PRO A 68 -13.25 3.91 16.49
N SER A 69 -12.83 3.01 17.38
CA SER A 69 -12.85 1.58 17.15
C SER A 69 -14.27 1.09 16.81
N ILE A 70 -14.36 0.22 15.81
CA ILE A 70 -15.60 -0.46 15.42
C ILE A 70 -15.49 -1.97 15.63
N HIS A 71 -16.63 -2.66 15.63
CA HIS A 71 -16.63 -4.11 15.71
C HIS A 71 -15.96 -4.71 14.47
N ALA A 72 -14.90 -5.47 14.69
CA ALA A 72 -14.16 -6.12 13.63
C ALA A 72 -14.94 -7.28 13.01
N PRO A 73 -14.84 -7.52 11.68
CA PRO A 73 -15.26 -8.78 11.09
C PRO A 73 -14.58 -9.98 11.76
N ASP A 74 -15.24 -11.15 11.78
CA ASP A 74 -14.61 -12.37 12.27
C ASP A 74 -13.59 -12.92 11.25
N PHE A 75 -12.33 -12.57 11.46
CA PHE A 75 -11.21 -13.02 10.64
C PHE A 75 -10.82 -14.48 10.85
N ALA A 76 -11.22 -15.10 11.97
CA ALA A 76 -10.86 -16.48 12.26
C ALA A 76 -11.95 -17.46 11.82
N GLY A 77 -13.23 -17.11 11.96
CA GLY A 77 -14.35 -18.01 11.72
C GLY A 77 -15.18 -17.75 10.46
N SER A 78 -14.99 -16.64 9.73
CA SER A 78 -15.87 -16.33 8.59
C SER A 78 -15.67 -17.19 7.34
N GLY A 79 -14.55 -17.92 7.24
CA GLY A 79 -14.17 -18.68 6.03
C GLY A 79 -13.82 -17.81 4.81
N LYS A 80 -13.96 -16.48 4.91
CA LYS A 80 -13.62 -15.53 3.85
C LYS A 80 -12.12 -15.27 3.81
N HIS A 81 -11.63 -14.87 2.64
CA HIS A 81 -10.24 -14.47 2.49
C HIS A 81 -9.93 -13.25 3.40
N PRO A 82 -8.83 -13.24 4.18
CA PRO A 82 -8.51 -12.17 5.12
C PRO A 82 -8.46 -10.76 4.50
N PHE A 83 -8.05 -10.68 3.23
CA PHE A 83 -8.03 -9.41 2.51
C PHE A 83 -9.44 -8.86 2.21
N LEU A 84 -10.44 -9.70 1.91
CA LEU A 84 -11.83 -9.24 1.75
C LEU A 84 -12.39 -8.68 3.06
N LEU A 85 -12.08 -9.33 4.17
CA LEU A 85 -12.48 -8.88 5.50
C LEU A 85 -11.79 -7.55 5.87
N MET A 86 -10.55 -7.32 5.42
CA MET A 86 -9.88 -6.03 5.57
C MET A 86 -10.59 -4.93 4.76
N LEU A 87 -11.01 -5.22 3.52
CA LEU A 87 -11.79 -4.27 2.72
C LEU A 87 -13.14 -3.97 3.35
N GLN A 88 -13.83 -4.99 3.86
CA GLN A 88 -15.10 -4.86 4.58
C GLN A 88 -14.95 -3.99 5.83
N LEU A 89 -13.87 -4.16 6.58
CA LEU A 89 -13.56 -3.30 7.72
C LEU A 89 -13.35 -1.84 7.28
N LEU A 90 -12.54 -1.59 6.25
CA LEU A 90 -12.33 -0.23 5.72
C LEU A 90 -13.65 0.39 5.26
N HIS A 91 -14.54 -0.42 4.68
CA HIS A 91 -15.87 0.01 4.31
C HIS A 91 -16.70 0.43 5.53
N TYR A 92 -16.66 -0.31 6.63
CA TYR A 92 -17.36 0.08 7.86
C TYR A 92 -16.80 1.37 8.47
N TYR A 93 -15.50 1.62 8.33
CA TYR A 93 -14.87 2.86 8.80
C TYR A 93 -15.32 4.12 8.04
N ASN A 94 -15.95 3.95 6.87
CA ASN A 94 -16.38 5.07 6.05
C ASN A 94 -17.44 5.95 6.74
N GLU A 95 -18.29 5.39 7.60
CA GLU A 95 -19.25 6.19 8.36
C GLU A 95 -18.54 7.14 9.34
N GLN A 96 -17.53 6.66 10.07
CA GLN A 96 -16.76 7.52 10.97
C GLN A 96 -15.88 8.51 10.19
N PHE A 97 -15.33 8.10 9.05
CA PHE A 97 -14.58 8.98 8.16
C PHE A 97 -15.46 10.12 7.61
N GLU A 98 -16.70 9.82 7.19
CA GLU A 98 -17.65 10.84 6.76
C GLU A 98 -17.97 11.83 7.89
N ALA A 99 -18.26 11.32 9.09
CA ALA A 99 -18.53 12.16 10.26
C ALA A 99 -17.34 13.08 10.56
N PHE A 100 -16.11 12.56 10.48
CA PHE A 100 -14.88 13.35 10.63
C PHE A 100 -14.77 14.45 9.58
N LEU A 101 -14.95 14.13 8.29
CA LEU A 101 -14.87 15.13 7.23
C LEU A 101 -15.91 16.24 7.38
N ARG A 102 -17.14 15.91 7.81
CA ARG A 102 -18.21 16.89 8.05
C ARG A 102 -17.93 17.79 9.25
N ALA A 103 -17.13 17.34 10.22
CA ALA A 103 -16.74 18.14 11.38
C ALA A 103 -15.63 19.16 11.07
N ILE A 104 -14.90 19.00 9.96
CA ILE A 104 -13.90 19.98 9.52
C ILE A 104 -14.59 21.20 8.90
N ASP A 105 -14.02 22.40 9.10
CA ASP A 105 -14.44 23.59 8.37
C ASP A 105 -14.21 23.40 6.86
N GLN A 106 -15.31 23.26 6.10
CA GLN A 106 -15.29 23.01 4.66
C GLN A 106 -14.62 24.13 3.86
N LYS A 107 -14.53 25.35 4.41
CA LYS A 107 -13.80 26.45 3.73
C LYS A 107 -12.28 26.27 3.80
N SER A 108 -11.80 25.52 4.80
CA SER A 108 -10.38 25.23 5.00
C SER A 108 -9.96 23.92 4.32
N LEU A 109 -10.87 22.97 4.16
CA LEU A 109 -10.58 21.66 3.55
C LEU A 109 -10.37 21.80 2.03
N HIS A 110 -9.12 21.64 1.59
CA HIS A 110 -8.74 21.76 0.19
C HIS A 110 -8.97 20.47 -0.59
N SER A 111 -8.54 19.34 -0.04
CA SER A 111 -8.63 18.04 -0.73
C SER A 111 -8.46 16.85 0.21
N VAL A 112 -8.91 15.68 -0.25
CA VAL A 112 -8.68 14.38 0.38
C VAL A 112 -7.80 13.51 -0.53
N VAL A 113 -6.81 12.83 0.04
CA VAL A 113 -6.01 11.82 -0.65
C VAL A 113 -6.28 10.45 -0.03
N LEU A 114 -6.88 9.57 -0.82
CA LEU A 114 -7.24 8.21 -0.41
C LEU A 114 -6.12 7.23 -0.74
N GLY A 115 -5.83 6.31 0.18
CA GLY A 115 -5.05 5.12 -0.10
C GLY A 115 -5.81 4.21 -1.07
N MET A 116 -5.06 3.42 -1.84
CA MET A 116 -5.60 2.56 -2.90
C MET A 116 -6.70 1.57 -2.48
N PHE A 117 -6.82 1.24 -1.20
CA PHE A 117 -7.84 0.32 -0.67
C PHE A 117 -9.02 1.03 0.01
N CYS A 118 -8.99 2.37 0.09
CA CYS A 118 -10.05 3.20 0.66
C CYS A 118 -11.01 3.74 -0.41
N ILE A 119 -11.11 3.05 -1.55
CA ILE A 119 -11.84 3.52 -2.74
C ILE A 119 -13.31 3.87 -2.49
N ASP A 120 -13.97 3.20 -1.55
CA ASP A 120 -15.38 3.47 -1.24
C ASP A 120 -15.60 4.85 -0.60
N ALA A 121 -14.58 5.43 0.03
CA ALA A 121 -14.62 6.78 0.55
C ALA A 121 -14.64 7.86 -0.56
N THR A 122 -14.41 7.48 -1.83
CA THR A 122 -14.50 8.40 -2.97
C THR A 122 -15.88 9.02 -3.08
N ASN A 123 -16.94 8.20 -2.96
CA ASN A 123 -18.33 8.68 -3.04
C ASN A 123 -18.68 9.63 -1.88
N ILE A 124 -18.13 9.39 -0.68
CA ILE A 124 -18.30 10.28 0.47
C ILE A 124 -17.71 11.67 0.16
N CYS A 125 -16.47 11.70 -0.34
CA CYS A 125 -15.80 12.94 -0.70
C CYS A 125 -16.58 13.72 -1.77
N MET A 126 -17.08 13.02 -2.79
CA MET A 126 -17.92 13.62 -3.83
C MET A 126 -19.22 14.19 -3.27
N ASN A 127 -19.90 13.48 -2.37
CA ASN A 127 -21.15 13.93 -1.75
C ASN A 127 -20.96 15.15 -0.84
N ILE A 128 -19.79 15.26 -0.19
CA ILE A 128 -19.40 16.44 0.61
C ILE A 128 -18.98 17.60 -0.30
N GLY A 129 -18.55 17.31 -1.53
CA GLY A 129 -18.08 18.31 -2.49
C GLY A 129 -16.59 18.65 -2.36
N VAL A 130 -15.79 17.77 -1.75
CA VAL A 130 -14.34 17.97 -1.59
C VAL A 130 -13.57 17.28 -2.73
N PRO A 131 -12.57 17.94 -3.34
CA PRO A 131 -11.65 17.31 -4.30
C PRO A 131 -11.00 16.05 -3.73
N VAL A 132 -11.06 14.95 -4.47
CA VAL A 132 -10.52 13.65 -4.04
C VAL A 132 -9.49 13.14 -5.04
N TYR A 133 -8.37 12.67 -4.50
CA TYR A 133 -7.25 12.08 -5.23
C TYR A 133 -6.94 10.70 -4.68
N THR A 134 -6.31 9.86 -5.49
CA THR A 134 -5.83 8.55 -5.06
C THR A 134 -4.32 8.57 -4.93
N PHE A 135 -3.78 7.99 -3.86
CA PHE A 135 -2.36 7.67 -3.73
C PHE A 135 -2.13 6.16 -3.79
N LEU A 136 -1.33 5.73 -4.75
CA LEU A 136 -0.80 4.37 -4.82
C LEU A 136 0.67 4.40 -4.39
N ALA A 137 0.95 3.73 -3.27
CA ALA A 137 2.30 3.38 -2.85
C ALA A 137 2.86 2.21 -3.71
N GLY A 138 2.64 2.26 -5.02
CA GLY A 138 3.01 1.24 -5.98
C GLY A 138 3.56 1.86 -7.26
N SER A 139 3.89 1.00 -8.22
CA SER A 139 4.56 1.38 -9.46
C SER A 139 3.57 1.78 -10.58
N ALA A 140 4.03 2.58 -11.54
CA ALA A 140 3.26 2.90 -12.74
C ALA A 140 3.01 1.66 -13.59
N SER A 141 3.98 0.75 -13.67
CA SER A 141 3.85 -0.51 -14.41
C SER A 141 2.72 -1.37 -13.86
N CYS A 142 2.60 -1.44 -12.53
CA CYS A 142 1.52 -2.17 -11.85
C CYS A 142 0.16 -1.55 -12.20
N LEU A 143 0.01 -0.23 -12.07
CA LEU A 143 -1.24 0.44 -12.45
C LEU A 143 -1.58 0.21 -13.93
N SER A 144 -0.60 0.32 -14.84
CA SER A 144 -0.80 0.12 -16.28
C SER A 144 -1.37 -1.25 -16.61
N ALA A 145 -0.79 -2.33 -16.05
CA ALA A 145 -1.29 -3.69 -16.26
C ALA A 145 -2.70 -3.87 -15.66
N LEU A 146 -2.91 -3.39 -14.44
CA LEU A 146 -4.16 -3.58 -13.72
C LEU A 146 -5.34 -2.79 -14.29
N THR A 147 -5.08 -1.63 -14.89
CA THR A 147 -6.14 -0.88 -15.60
C THR A 147 -6.64 -1.59 -16.84
N GLN A 148 -5.77 -2.34 -17.52
CA GLN A 148 -6.10 -3.10 -18.74
C GLN A 148 -6.73 -4.47 -18.44
N LEU A 149 -6.51 -4.99 -17.23
CA LEU A 149 -6.95 -6.33 -16.84
C LEU A 149 -8.47 -6.57 -17.00
N PRO A 150 -9.37 -5.63 -16.65
CA PRO A 150 -10.81 -5.84 -16.86
C PRO A 150 -11.18 -6.11 -18.32
N ALA A 151 -10.51 -5.47 -19.28
CA ALA A 151 -10.75 -5.71 -20.70
C ALA A 151 -10.22 -7.09 -21.12
N LEU A 152 -9.08 -7.51 -20.59
CA LEU A 152 -8.51 -8.84 -20.85
C LEU A 152 -9.41 -9.98 -20.36
N ILE A 153 -10.08 -9.79 -19.23
CA ILE A 153 -10.92 -10.84 -18.64
C ILE A 153 -12.39 -10.77 -19.04
N SER A 154 -12.82 -9.66 -19.66
CA SER A 154 -14.17 -9.51 -20.18
C SER A 154 -14.50 -10.62 -21.18
N GLY A 155 -15.62 -11.31 -20.97
CA GLY A 155 -16.08 -12.40 -21.83
C GLY A 155 -15.34 -13.74 -21.66
N ARG A 156 -14.37 -13.83 -20.73
CA ARG A 156 -13.74 -15.12 -20.41
C ARG A 156 -14.68 -15.99 -19.57
N HIS A 157 -14.78 -17.27 -19.94
CA HIS A 157 -15.47 -18.29 -19.15
C HIS A 157 -14.59 -18.94 -18.08
N THR A 158 -13.28 -18.67 -18.11
CA THR A 158 -12.31 -19.25 -17.17
C THR A 158 -11.31 -18.20 -16.67
N GLY A 159 -10.74 -18.46 -15.50
CA GLY A 159 -9.74 -17.61 -14.86
C GLY A 159 -8.42 -17.55 -15.65
N LEU A 160 -7.55 -16.62 -15.27
CA LEU A 160 -6.22 -16.48 -15.89
C LEU A 160 -5.26 -17.60 -15.48
N LYS A 161 -5.55 -18.32 -14.39
CA LYS A 161 -4.77 -19.46 -13.92
C LYS A 161 -4.58 -20.55 -14.98
N GLU A 162 -5.57 -20.78 -15.83
CA GLU A 162 -5.50 -21.78 -16.91
C GLU A 162 -4.50 -21.41 -18.01
N LEU A 163 -4.16 -20.13 -18.13
CA LEU A 163 -3.15 -19.67 -19.08
C LEU A 163 -1.73 -20.05 -18.65
N GLY A 164 -1.52 -20.44 -17.38
CA GLY A 164 -0.20 -20.80 -16.85
C GLY A 164 0.83 -19.71 -17.14
N ASP A 165 1.92 -20.08 -17.81
CA ASP A 165 3.00 -19.15 -18.15
C ASP A 165 2.82 -18.48 -19.52
N THR A 166 1.63 -18.56 -20.12
CA THR A 166 1.34 -17.85 -21.38
C THR A 166 1.58 -16.35 -21.19
N PRO A 167 2.42 -15.71 -22.02
CA PRO A 167 2.67 -14.28 -21.91
C PRO A 167 1.41 -13.46 -22.19
N LEU A 168 1.16 -12.48 -21.34
CA LEU A 168 0.11 -11.48 -21.50
C LEU A 168 0.72 -10.16 -21.94
N ASP A 169 0.14 -9.58 -22.99
CA ASP A 169 0.52 -8.27 -23.50
C ASP A 169 -0.29 -7.17 -22.80
N PHE A 170 0.43 -6.17 -22.32
CA PHE A 170 -0.15 -4.96 -21.75
C PHE A 170 0.58 -3.75 -22.33
N VAL A 171 -0.17 -2.73 -22.73
CA VAL A 171 0.40 -1.46 -23.17
C VAL A 171 1.17 -0.83 -22.00
N GLY A 172 2.37 -0.33 -22.28
CA GLY A 172 3.21 0.35 -21.29
C GLY A 172 4.16 -0.53 -20.49
N VAL A 173 4.01 -1.86 -20.52
CA VAL A 173 4.89 -2.78 -19.77
C VAL A 173 5.38 -3.93 -20.67
N PRO A 174 6.49 -4.60 -20.31
CA PRO A 174 6.90 -5.83 -21.00
C PRO A 174 5.86 -6.94 -20.85
N PRO A 175 5.73 -7.84 -21.84
CA PRO A 175 4.90 -9.03 -21.70
C PRO A 175 5.34 -9.85 -20.48
N MET A 176 4.38 -10.38 -19.74
CA MET A 176 4.67 -11.20 -18.55
C MET A 176 3.78 -12.45 -18.52
N PRO A 177 4.28 -13.58 -17.99
CA PRO A 177 3.47 -14.78 -17.79
C PRO A 177 2.20 -14.48 -16.99
N ALA A 178 1.06 -15.06 -17.38
CA ALA A 178 -0.18 -14.88 -16.63
C ALA A 178 -0.03 -15.26 -15.15
N SER A 179 0.72 -16.33 -14.85
CA SER A 179 1.09 -16.79 -13.51
C SER A 179 1.80 -15.75 -12.63
N HIS A 180 2.42 -14.71 -13.23
CA HIS A 180 3.11 -13.64 -12.49
C HIS A 180 2.16 -12.53 -12.01
N LEU A 181 0.90 -12.53 -12.46
CA LEU A 181 -0.09 -11.59 -11.95
C LEU A 181 -0.41 -11.90 -10.47
N ILE A 182 -1.02 -10.92 -9.80
CA ILE A 182 -1.50 -11.04 -8.43
C ILE A 182 -2.38 -12.29 -8.34
N LYS A 183 -2.06 -13.22 -7.43
CA LYS A 183 -2.71 -14.54 -7.31
C LYS A 183 -4.24 -14.42 -7.24
N GLU A 184 -4.71 -13.44 -6.49
CA GLU A 184 -6.12 -13.10 -6.30
C GLU A 184 -6.86 -12.73 -7.60
N LEU A 185 -6.13 -12.35 -8.66
CA LEU A 185 -6.66 -12.02 -9.99
C LEU A 185 -6.58 -13.22 -10.96
N LEU A 186 -5.97 -14.33 -10.56
CA LEU A 186 -5.84 -15.52 -11.41
C LEU A 186 -7.09 -16.40 -11.40
N GLU A 187 -7.90 -16.28 -10.35
CA GLU A 187 -9.10 -17.07 -10.16
C GLU A 187 -10.21 -16.69 -11.17
N HIS A 188 -11.33 -17.39 -11.12
CA HIS A 188 -12.45 -17.17 -12.03
C HIS A 188 -12.93 -15.71 -11.99
N PRO A 189 -13.30 -15.05 -13.10
CA PRO A 189 -13.75 -13.65 -13.10
C PRO A 189 -14.95 -13.38 -12.19
N GLU A 190 -15.78 -14.41 -11.95
CA GLU A 190 -16.92 -14.34 -11.04
C GLU A 190 -16.58 -14.54 -9.56
N ASP A 191 -15.34 -14.92 -9.23
CA ASP A 191 -14.86 -15.07 -7.85
C ASP A 191 -14.95 -13.74 -7.08
N GLU A 192 -15.34 -13.80 -5.80
CA GLU A 192 -15.56 -12.62 -4.95
C GLU A 192 -14.29 -11.77 -4.84
N MET A 193 -13.12 -12.40 -4.71
CA MET A 193 -11.84 -11.70 -4.61
C MET A 193 -11.47 -11.05 -5.93
N CYS A 194 -11.59 -11.79 -7.05
CA CYS A 194 -11.26 -11.25 -8.37
C CYS A 194 -12.12 -10.01 -8.67
N LYS A 195 -13.43 -10.06 -8.40
CA LYS A 195 -14.35 -8.92 -8.51
C LYS A 195 -13.96 -7.75 -7.62
N ALA A 196 -13.66 -8.01 -6.35
CA ALA A 196 -13.27 -6.96 -5.40
C ALA A 196 -12.00 -6.24 -5.87
N MET A 197 -10.99 -6.99 -6.32
CA MET A 197 -9.75 -6.43 -6.84
C MET A 197 -9.97 -5.62 -8.11
N MET A 198 -10.73 -6.14 -9.08
CA MET A 198 -11.10 -5.37 -10.28
C MET A 198 -11.78 -4.04 -9.93
N ASN A 199 -12.72 -4.07 -8.99
CA ASN A 199 -13.43 -2.87 -8.55
C ASN A 199 -12.47 -1.84 -7.93
N ILE A 200 -11.53 -2.28 -7.08
CA ILE A 200 -10.48 -1.44 -6.51
C ILE A 200 -9.71 -0.70 -7.61
N TRP A 201 -9.19 -1.42 -8.60
CA TRP A 201 -8.37 -0.80 -9.65
C TRP A 201 -9.17 0.14 -10.54
N LYS A 202 -10.42 -0.23 -10.86
CA LYS A 202 -11.33 0.62 -11.61
C LYS A 202 -11.63 1.93 -10.87
N ARG A 203 -11.92 1.86 -9.56
CA ARG A 203 -12.30 3.01 -8.73
C ARG A 203 -11.13 3.93 -8.42
N ASN A 204 -9.91 3.39 -8.28
CA ASN A 204 -8.69 4.18 -8.08
C ASN A 204 -8.42 5.17 -9.22
N THR A 205 -8.99 4.94 -10.40
CA THR A 205 -8.86 5.84 -11.56
C THR A 205 -10.07 6.75 -11.76
N GLN A 206 -11.04 6.77 -10.83
CA GLN A 206 -12.25 7.62 -10.88
C GLN A 206 -12.12 8.90 -10.04
N THR A 207 -10.95 9.15 -9.45
CA THR A 207 -10.63 10.36 -8.69
C THR A 207 -10.14 11.48 -9.61
N MET A 208 -9.93 12.69 -9.07
CA MET A 208 -9.46 13.85 -9.84
C MET A 208 -8.00 13.72 -10.31
N GLY A 209 -7.27 12.74 -9.78
CA GLY A 209 -5.89 12.48 -10.13
C GLY A 209 -5.32 11.33 -9.32
N VAL A 210 -4.33 10.67 -9.89
CA VAL A 210 -3.64 9.53 -9.28
C VAL A 210 -2.20 9.89 -9.01
N LEU A 211 -1.81 9.86 -7.74
CA LEU A 211 -0.47 10.06 -7.26
C LEU A 211 0.21 8.69 -7.15
N LEU A 212 1.32 8.52 -7.85
CA LEU A 212 2.12 7.29 -7.86
C LEU A 212 3.45 7.52 -7.15
N ASN A 213 3.81 6.60 -6.26
CA ASN A 213 5.12 6.60 -5.62
C ASN A 213 6.23 6.07 -6.57
N THR A 214 6.44 6.80 -7.66
CA THR A 214 7.45 6.53 -8.69
C THR A 214 7.93 7.85 -9.29
N PHE A 215 8.93 7.80 -10.16
CA PHE A 215 9.42 8.94 -10.94
C PHE A 215 9.60 8.55 -12.41
N GLU A 216 9.48 9.52 -13.30
CA GLU A 216 9.31 9.26 -14.73
C GLU A 216 10.49 8.51 -15.37
N SER A 217 11.73 8.81 -14.98
CA SER A 217 12.90 8.11 -15.53
C SER A 217 13.02 6.66 -15.06
N LEU A 218 12.30 6.24 -14.01
CA LEU A 218 12.24 4.83 -13.57
C LEU A 218 11.30 4.00 -14.44
N GLU A 219 10.17 4.59 -14.87
CA GLU A 219 9.05 3.86 -15.49
C GLU A 219 8.45 4.59 -16.69
N SER A 220 9.29 5.23 -17.51
CA SER A 220 8.86 6.13 -18.59
C SER A 220 7.82 5.52 -19.53
N ARG A 221 8.02 4.26 -19.95
CA ARG A 221 7.09 3.53 -20.82
C ARG A 221 5.70 3.37 -20.21
N ALA A 222 5.63 2.99 -18.93
CA ALA A 222 4.36 2.80 -18.22
C ALA A 222 3.66 4.14 -17.97
N VAL A 223 4.42 5.16 -17.57
CA VAL A 223 3.89 6.52 -17.33
C VAL A 223 3.32 7.13 -18.62
N GLN A 224 4.05 7.01 -19.74
CA GLN A 224 3.58 7.49 -21.05
C GLN A 224 2.33 6.74 -21.51
N SER A 225 2.28 5.42 -21.30
CA SER A 225 1.09 4.62 -21.59
C SER A 225 -0.12 5.14 -20.81
N LEU A 226 0.00 5.25 -19.49
CA LEU A 226 -1.09 5.70 -18.61
C LEU A 226 -1.59 7.12 -18.92
N ARG A 227 -0.71 8.02 -19.38
CA ARG A 227 -1.06 9.38 -19.80
C ARG A 227 -1.61 9.45 -21.23
N GLY A 228 -1.39 8.41 -22.03
CA GLY A 228 -1.78 8.33 -23.44
C GLY A 228 -3.14 7.64 -23.63
N PRO A 229 -3.75 7.82 -24.83
CA PRO A 229 -5.03 7.19 -25.15
C PRO A 229 -4.92 5.68 -25.38
N LEU A 230 -3.70 5.14 -25.49
CA LEU A 230 -3.44 3.75 -25.85
C LEU A 230 -3.62 2.79 -24.67
N CYS A 231 -3.54 3.26 -23.42
CA CYS A 231 -3.67 2.38 -22.26
C CYS A 231 -5.10 1.86 -22.08
N LEU A 232 -6.10 2.68 -22.40
CA LEU A 232 -7.52 2.32 -22.34
C LEU A 232 -8.28 3.01 -23.49
N PRO A 233 -8.55 2.31 -24.61
CA PRO A 233 -9.22 2.91 -25.76
C PRO A 233 -10.59 3.53 -25.44
N GLU A 234 -11.31 2.95 -24.49
CA GLU A 234 -12.67 3.35 -24.12
C GLU A 234 -12.74 4.40 -23.01
N ARG A 235 -11.59 4.76 -22.40
CA ARG A 235 -11.59 5.63 -21.21
C ARG A 235 -10.30 6.42 -21.06
N ILE A 236 -10.44 7.73 -20.91
CA ILE A 236 -9.34 8.60 -20.51
C ILE A 236 -9.11 8.46 -18.99
N LEU A 237 -7.87 8.13 -18.61
CA LEU A 237 -7.46 8.11 -17.21
C LEU A 237 -7.33 9.54 -16.65
N PRO A 238 -7.55 9.74 -15.35
CA PRO A 238 -7.32 11.04 -14.71
C PRO A 238 -5.82 11.39 -14.77
N PRO A 239 -5.44 12.66 -14.52
CA PRO A 239 -4.04 13.06 -14.46
C PRO A 239 -3.19 12.15 -13.56
N ILE A 240 -2.05 11.70 -14.10
CA ILE A 240 -1.11 10.81 -13.42
C ILE A 240 0.11 11.59 -12.96
N TYR A 241 0.27 11.70 -11.64
CA TYR A 241 1.35 12.42 -10.97
C TYR A 241 2.38 11.45 -10.40
N CYS A 242 3.60 11.50 -10.93
CA CYS A 242 4.73 10.79 -10.35
C CYS A 242 5.29 11.65 -9.21
N VAL A 243 5.08 11.22 -7.97
CA VAL A 243 5.44 11.99 -6.76
C VAL A 243 6.54 11.33 -5.94
N GLY A 244 7.10 10.23 -6.43
CA GLY A 244 8.16 9.47 -5.78
C GLY A 244 9.58 9.99 -6.07
N PRO A 245 10.59 9.42 -5.40
CA PRO A 245 10.48 8.36 -4.40
C PRO A 245 10.13 8.92 -3.01
N LEU A 246 8.97 8.52 -2.48
CA LEU A 246 8.50 8.79 -1.13
C LEU A 246 8.95 7.66 -0.21
N VAL A 247 10.26 7.61 0.01
CA VAL A 247 10.91 6.68 0.92
C VAL A 247 11.26 7.41 2.22
N GLY A 248 11.07 6.73 3.35
CA GLY A 248 11.36 7.30 4.66
C GLY A 248 12.79 7.81 4.72
N LYS A 249 12.98 9.06 5.14
CA LYS A 249 14.33 9.55 5.44
C LYS A 249 14.87 8.70 6.61
N GLY A 250 16.08 8.15 6.46
CA GLY A 250 16.75 7.50 7.58
C GLY A 250 16.74 8.44 8.79
N ALA A 251 16.58 7.88 10.00
CA ALA A 251 16.62 8.67 11.22
C ALA A 251 17.84 9.60 11.16
N LYS A 252 17.63 10.90 11.26
CA LYS A 252 18.74 11.84 11.40
C LYS A 252 19.44 11.48 12.71
N ASP A 253 20.76 11.41 12.70
CA ASP A 253 21.65 11.10 13.84
C ASP A 253 21.48 12.03 15.07
N GLU A 254 20.49 12.93 15.08
CA GLU A 254 20.38 14.02 16.05
C GLU A 254 19.56 13.66 17.30
N ASP A 255 18.75 12.58 17.29
CA ASP A 255 18.00 12.15 18.47
C ASP A 255 18.70 10.99 19.21
N LYS A 256 19.32 11.39 20.32
CA LYS A 256 20.08 10.64 21.33
C LYS A 256 19.31 9.46 21.97
N VAL A 257 18.96 8.45 21.19
CA VAL A 257 18.70 7.09 21.68
C VAL A 257 19.94 6.27 21.34
N GLU A 258 20.40 5.39 22.25
CA GLU A 258 21.54 4.51 21.97
C GLU A 258 21.40 3.87 20.59
N ARG A 259 22.33 4.24 19.68
CA ARG A 259 22.31 3.77 18.30
C ARG A 259 22.25 2.24 18.31
N ASN A 260 21.29 1.69 17.58
CA ASN A 260 20.99 0.25 17.57
C ASN A 260 22.27 -0.56 17.27
N GLU A 261 22.47 -1.66 18.01
CA GLU A 261 23.67 -2.50 17.90
C GLU A 261 23.92 -3.01 16.47
N CYS A 262 22.86 -3.28 15.70
CA CYS A 262 22.96 -3.68 14.30
C CYS A 262 23.59 -2.59 13.43
N LEU A 263 23.31 -1.31 13.71
CA LEU A 263 23.91 -0.19 12.98
C LEU A 263 25.38 0.01 13.37
N LYS A 264 25.72 -0.13 14.66
CA LYS A 264 27.11 -0.11 15.13
C LYS A 264 27.93 -1.23 14.51
N TRP A 265 27.36 -2.43 14.37
CA TRP A 265 28.01 -3.54 13.66
C TRP A 265 28.18 -3.26 12.16
N LEU A 266 27.20 -2.61 11.53
CA LEU A 266 27.27 -2.23 10.12
C LEU A 266 28.35 -1.17 9.86
N ASP A 267 28.51 -0.20 10.76
CA ASP A 267 29.50 0.88 10.64
C ASP A 267 30.96 0.39 10.55
N VAL A 268 31.26 -0.81 11.06
CA VAL A 268 32.62 -1.39 11.05
C VAL A 268 32.86 -2.36 9.88
N GLN A 269 31.88 -2.54 8.99
CA GLN A 269 32.05 -3.40 7.81
C GLN A 269 32.66 -2.61 6.64
N PRO A 270 33.38 -3.28 5.71
CA PRO A 270 33.82 -2.64 4.49
C PRO A 270 32.66 -2.10 3.65
N ASP A 271 32.90 -1.02 2.92
CA ASP A 271 31.90 -0.44 2.01
C ASP A 271 31.35 -1.48 1.03
N HIS A 272 30.03 -1.43 0.82
CA HIS A 272 29.31 -2.31 -0.11
C HIS A 272 29.50 -3.83 0.13
N SER A 273 29.85 -4.25 1.36
CA SER A 273 30.18 -5.65 1.67
C SER A 273 29.10 -6.45 2.40
N VAL A 274 27.97 -5.82 2.77
CA VAL A 274 26.89 -6.45 3.54
C VAL A 274 25.61 -6.54 2.73
N VAL A 275 25.03 -7.74 2.67
CA VAL A 275 23.70 -7.96 2.10
C VAL A 275 22.63 -7.70 3.16
N PHE A 276 21.76 -6.72 2.94
CA PHE A 276 20.55 -6.57 3.74
C PHE A 276 19.44 -7.44 3.16
N PHE A 277 18.95 -8.40 3.95
CA PHE A 277 17.87 -9.30 3.56
C PHE A 277 16.63 -9.07 4.43
N CYS A 278 15.52 -8.71 3.81
CA CYS A 278 14.26 -8.42 4.49
C CYS A 278 13.08 -8.67 3.57
N LEU A 279 12.05 -9.34 4.11
CA LEU A 279 10.83 -9.73 3.36
C LEU A 279 9.63 -8.88 3.80
N GLY A 280 9.88 -7.59 4.08
CA GLY A 280 8.86 -6.61 4.43
C GLY A 280 8.16 -6.87 5.78
N SER A 281 7.13 -6.08 6.06
CA SER A 281 6.44 -6.11 7.37
C SER A 281 5.51 -7.31 7.56
N LYS A 282 5.09 -7.95 6.46
CA LYS A 282 4.13 -9.06 6.46
C LYS A 282 4.67 -10.35 5.83
N GLY A 283 5.92 -10.37 5.34
CA GLY A 283 6.52 -11.59 4.81
C GLY A 283 6.65 -12.63 5.91
N MET A 284 5.95 -13.75 5.75
CA MET A 284 6.04 -14.92 6.60
C MET A 284 6.34 -16.12 5.72
N HIS A 285 7.33 -16.91 6.13
CA HIS A 285 7.73 -18.13 5.43
C HIS A 285 7.52 -19.33 6.34
N LEU A 286 7.31 -20.49 5.71
CA LEU A 286 7.40 -21.77 6.39
C LEU A 286 8.79 -21.93 6.98
N ALA A 287 8.89 -22.66 8.10
CA ALA A 287 10.16 -22.88 8.78
C ALA A 287 11.21 -23.53 7.85
N GLU A 288 10.76 -24.39 6.94
CA GLU A 288 11.59 -25.05 5.93
C GLU A 288 12.25 -24.05 4.97
N HIS A 289 11.48 -23.09 4.45
CA HIS A 289 12.03 -22.04 3.58
C HIS A 289 13.02 -21.13 4.32
N LEU A 290 12.76 -20.79 5.59
CA LEU A 290 13.70 -20.01 6.40
C LEU A 290 15.01 -20.77 6.62
N LYS A 291 14.95 -22.09 6.82
CA LYS A 291 16.13 -22.94 6.95
C LYS A 291 16.97 -22.92 5.67
N GLU A 292 16.35 -23.10 4.51
CA GLU A 292 17.07 -23.06 3.23
C GLU A 292 17.67 -21.68 2.95
N ILE A 293 16.97 -20.59 3.28
CA ILE A 293 17.51 -19.23 3.20
C ILE A 293 18.74 -19.09 4.11
N ALA A 294 18.67 -19.57 5.37
CA ALA A 294 19.78 -19.51 6.31
C ALA A 294 21.01 -20.28 5.79
N VAL A 295 20.80 -21.50 5.27
CA VAL A 295 21.85 -22.31 4.65
C VAL A 295 22.46 -21.60 3.44
N GLY A 296 21.63 -20.98 2.60
CA GLY A 296 22.10 -20.20 1.45
C GLY A 296 22.94 -18.99 1.86
N LEU A 297 22.49 -18.22 2.85
CA LEU A 297 23.22 -17.08 3.40
C LEU A 297 24.56 -17.52 4.00
N GLU A 298 24.58 -18.58 4.80
CA GLU A 298 25.81 -19.14 5.39
C GLU A 298 26.81 -19.60 4.32
N ARG A 299 26.34 -20.41 3.35
CA ARG A 299 27.19 -20.94 2.27
C ARG A 299 27.69 -19.87 1.30
N SER A 300 27.04 -18.72 1.23
CA SER A 300 27.47 -17.61 0.36
C SER A 300 28.82 -17.01 0.77
N GLY A 301 29.22 -17.17 2.04
CA GLY A 301 30.39 -16.52 2.62
C GLY A 301 30.29 -14.98 2.67
N GLN A 302 29.14 -14.40 2.32
CA GLN A 302 28.90 -12.97 2.37
C GLN A 302 28.49 -12.54 3.77
N ARG A 303 28.86 -11.31 4.16
CA ARG A 303 28.30 -10.68 5.35
C ARG A 303 26.84 -10.34 5.07
N PHE A 304 25.95 -10.59 6.02
CA PHE A 304 24.54 -10.26 5.85
C PHE A 304 23.93 -9.71 7.13
N LEU A 305 22.92 -8.87 6.96
CA LEU A 305 22.01 -8.43 8.01
C LEU A 305 20.60 -8.89 7.62
N TRP A 306 20.02 -9.80 8.39
CA TRP A 306 18.72 -10.39 8.09
C TRP A 306 17.66 -10.01 9.12
N SER A 307 16.61 -9.32 8.67
CA SER A 307 15.39 -9.11 9.46
C SER A 307 14.46 -10.32 9.31
N VAL A 308 14.47 -11.22 10.30
CA VAL A 308 13.63 -12.43 10.30
C VAL A 308 12.42 -12.28 11.24
N ARG A 309 11.31 -12.94 10.90
CA ARG A 309 10.10 -13.03 11.73
C ARG A 309 9.83 -14.49 12.08
N THR A 310 9.15 -14.72 13.20
CA THR A 310 8.75 -16.06 13.66
C THR A 310 7.87 -16.74 12.59
N PRO A 311 8.13 -18.02 12.23
CA PRO A 311 7.35 -18.73 11.23
C PRO A 311 5.88 -18.91 11.65
N ALA A 312 4.98 -19.00 10.66
CA ALA A 312 3.52 -19.08 10.88
C ALA A 312 3.09 -20.27 11.78
N GLU A 313 3.79 -21.40 11.69
CA GLU A 313 3.50 -22.63 12.46
C GLU A 313 3.81 -22.50 13.96
N ALA A 314 4.84 -21.74 14.33
CA ALA A 314 5.20 -21.51 15.72
C ALA A 314 4.18 -20.61 16.44
N THR A 315 3.48 -19.76 15.69
CA THR A 315 2.38 -18.93 16.19
C THR A 315 1.10 -19.74 16.44
N ALA A 316 0.87 -20.80 15.65
CA ALA A 316 -0.27 -21.71 15.85
C ALA A 316 -0.10 -22.59 17.10
N ARG A 317 1.13 -23.07 17.37
CA ARG A 317 1.45 -23.89 18.56
C ARG A 317 1.50 -23.11 19.88
N ARG A 318 1.51 -21.77 19.84
CA ARG A 318 1.44 -20.92 21.05
C ARG A 318 0.01 -20.60 21.50
N LYS A 319 -1.01 -21.02 20.73
CA LYS A 319 -2.43 -20.81 21.05
C LYS A 319 -3.15 -22.09 21.53
N THR A 320 -2.40 -23.15 21.81
CA THR A 320 -2.89 -24.39 22.43
C THR A 320 -2.31 -24.53 23.82
#